data_AF-A0A1B4XE27-F1
#
_entry.id   AF-A0A1B4XE27-F1
#
_cell.length_a   1.000
_cell.length_b   1.000
_cell.length_c   1.000
_cell.angle_alpha   90.00
_cell.angle_beta   90.00
_cell.angle_gamma   90.00
#
_symmetry.space_group_name_H-M   'P 1'
#
loop_
_entity.id
_entity.type
_entity.pdbx_description
1 polymer ?
#
loop_
_entity_poly.entity_id
_entity_poly.type
_entity_poly.pdbx_seq_one_letter_code
_entity_poly.pdbx_strand_id
1 'polypeptide(L)'
;MFVRVLKVALLSVLLVTSSLSCATVSPHQNFKNQLQKAVGTNIDDAYPGSWRYRRDPIEVRTLKNGNVEYTYLYMRGRSCKFMFEVNPSTSIIVGTRFEGKEFDCVINP
;
A
#
# COMPACT_ATOMS: atom_id res chain seq x y z
N MET A 1 -21.06 -45.09 -25.38
CA MET A 1 -20.08 -44.20 -26.05
C MET A 1 -20.17 -42.74 -25.57
N PHE A 2 -21.38 -42.19 -25.36
CA PHE A 2 -21.63 -40.82 -24.86
C PHE A 2 -20.99 -40.46 -23.50
N VAL A 3 -20.90 -41.40 -22.55
CA VAL A 3 -20.38 -41.13 -21.18
C VAL A 3 -18.86 -40.89 -21.14
N ARG A 4 -18.11 -41.40 -22.13
CA ARG A 4 -16.64 -41.22 -22.20
C ARG A 4 -16.24 -39.85 -22.72
N VAL A 5 -17.03 -39.26 -23.63
CA VAL A 5 -16.79 -37.92 -24.20
C VAL A 5 -17.00 -36.83 -23.14
N LEU A 6 -17.98 -37.01 -22.25
CA LEU A 6 -18.30 -36.07 -21.17
C LEU A 6 -17.19 -35.96 -20.11
N LYS A 7 -16.50 -37.07 -19.80
CA LYS A 7 -15.39 -37.10 -18.83
C LYS A 7 -14.12 -36.44 -19.34
N VAL A 8 -13.83 -36.57 -20.64
CA VAL A 8 -12.64 -35.95 -21.26
C VAL A 8 -12.82 -34.44 -21.35
N ALA A 9 -14.03 -33.98 -21.68
CA ALA A 9 -14.36 -32.54 -21.73
C ALA A 9 -14.25 -31.85 -20.37
N LEU A 10 -14.69 -32.49 -19.27
CA LEU A 10 -14.56 -31.92 -17.93
C LEU A 10 -13.10 -31.80 -17.47
N LEU A 11 -12.24 -32.76 -17.82
CA LEU A 11 -10.81 -32.69 -17.51
C LEU A 11 -10.07 -31.61 -18.33
N SER A 12 -10.58 -31.27 -19.53
CA SER A 12 -9.97 -30.21 -20.34
C SER A 12 -10.32 -28.82 -19.83
N VAL A 13 -11.52 -28.62 -19.28
CA VAL A 13 -11.95 -27.32 -18.72
C VAL A 13 -11.21 -26.98 -17.42
N LEU A 14 -10.89 -27.98 -16.59
CA LEU A 14 -10.15 -27.79 -15.34
C LEU A 14 -8.65 -27.49 -15.53
N LEU A 15 -8.06 -27.83 -16.69
CA LEU A 15 -6.65 -27.56 -16.98
C LEU A 15 -6.38 -26.16 -17.55
N VAL A 16 -7.40 -25.48 -18.09
CA VAL A 16 -7.28 -24.14 -18.69
C VAL A 16 -7.37 -23.03 -17.64
N THR A 17 -7.89 -23.30 -16.44
CA THR A 17 -8.00 -22.28 -15.37
C THR A 17 -6.73 -22.11 -14.54
N SER A 18 -5.69 -22.91 -14.75
CA SER A 18 -4.43 -22.87 -14.00
C SER A 18 -3.35 -21.97 -14.62
N SER A 19 -3.59 -21.33 -15.76
CA SER A 19 -2.61 -20.41 -16.35
C SER A 19 -2.73 -19.00 -15.76
N LEU A 20 -1.81 -18.72 -14.83
CA LEU A 20 -1.02 -17.49 -14.79
C LEU A 20 -1.74 -16.20 -14.36
N SER A 21 -2.06 -16.09 -13.07
CA SER A 21 -2.12 -14.77 -12.42
C SER A 21 -0.78 -14.44 -11.77
N CYS A 22 0.26 -14.25 -12.59
CA CYS A 22 1.50 -13.63 -12.12
C CYS A 22 1.26 -12.11 -12.08
N ALA A 23 0.52 -11.66 -11.07
CA ALA A 23 0.26 -10.23 -10.88
C ALA A 23 1.53 -9.56 -10.36
N THR A 24 2.40 -9.09 -11.26
CA THR A 24 3.53 -8.24 -10.90
C THR A 24 2.98 -6.90 -10.39
N VAL A 25 3.12 -6.65 -9.09
CA VAL A 25 2.74 -5.36 -8.49
C VAL A 25 3.69 -4.29 -9.00
N SER A 26 3.16 -3.23 -9.64
CA SER A 26 4.00 -2.12 -10.07
C SER A 26 4.64 -1.42 -8.85
N PRO A 27 5.82 -0.80 -8.98
CA PRO A 27 6.45 -0.09 -7.86
C PRO A 27 5.56 0.99 -7.23
N HIS A 28 4.74 1.67 -8.03
CA HIS A 28 3.78 2.66 -7.54
C HIS A 28 2.61 2.01 -6.79
N GLN A 29 2.10 0.88 -7.29
CA GLN A 29 1.05 0.14 -6.59
C GLN A 29 1.59 -0.43 -5.27
N ASN A 30 2.84 -0.89 -5.23
CA ASN A 30 3.47 -1.33 -4.00
C ASN A 30 3.58 -0.17 -2.98
N PHE A 31 3.96 1.03 -3.43
CA PHE A 31 3.93 2.23 -2.58
C PHE A 31 2.55 2.48 -1.96
N LYS A 32 1.48 2.45 -2.76
CA LYS A 32 0.10 2.59 -2.27
C LYS A 32 -0.28 1.49 -1.27
N ASN A 33 0.07 0.24 -1.58
CA ASN A 33 -0.22 -0.89 -0.70
C ASN A 33 0.50 -0.76 0.64
N GLN A 34 1.74 -0.27 0.63
CA GLN A 34 2.53 -0.04 1.83
C GLN A 34 1.97 1.10 2.69
N LEU A 35 1.52 2.20 2.06
CA LEU A 35 0.78 3.25 2.76
C LEU A 35 -0.47 2.70 3.44
N GLN A 36 -1.27 1.92 2.71
CA GLN A 36 -2.50 1.36 3.24
C GLN A 36 -2.25 0.41 4.42
N LYS A 37 -1.18 -0.37 4.39
CA LYS A 37 -0.76 -1.24 5.50
C LYS A 37 -0.39 -0.48 6.78
N ALA A 38 -0.15 0.83 6.70
CA ALA A 38 0.13 1.64 7.88
C ALA A 38 -1.14 1.98 8.68
N VAL A 39 -2.32 1.94 8.06
CA VAL A 39 -3.59 2.21 8.75
C VAL A 39 -3.80 1.16 9.85
N GLY A 40 -4.15 1.62 11.04
CA GLY A 40 -4.33 0.78 12.24
C GLY A 40 -3.05 0.52 13.02
N THR A 41 -1.88 0.96 12.54
CA THR A 41 -0.61 0.87 13.28
C THR A 41 -0.32 2.15 14.06
N ASN A 42 0.47 2.05 15.13
CA ASN A 42 0.96 3.22 15.84
C ASN A 42 1.98 3.98 14.97
N ILE A 43 1.89 5.31 14.91
CA ILE A 43 2.84 6.14 14.17
C ILE A 43 4.27 6.04 14.70
N ASP A 44 4.43 5.69 15.98
CA ASP A 44 5.73 5.53 16.63
C ASP A 44 6.36 4.13 16.42
N ASP A 45 5.61 3.14 15.93
CA ASP A 45 6.07 1.75 15.71
C ASP A 45 6.92 1.59 14.43
N ALA A 46 7.72 2.60 14.09
CA ALA A 46 8.54 2.56 12.88
C ALA A 46 9.65 1.50 12.99
N TYR A 47 9.50 0.41 12.22
CA TYR A 47 10.53 -0.63 12.12
C TYR A 47 11.82 -0.08 11.50
N PRO A 48 13.01 -0.39 12.07
CA PRO A 48 14.30 -0.13 11.45
C PRO A 48 14.33 -0.67 10.00
N GLY A 49 14.75 0.17 9.05
CA GLY A 49 14.80 -0.20 7.64
C GLY A 49 13.46 -0.14 6.90
N SER A 50 12.36 0.24 7.56
CA SER A 50 11.11 0.51 6.85
C SER A 50 11.21 1.77 6.00
N TRP A 51 10.45 1.84 4.91
CA TRP A 51 10.28 3.08 4.13
C TRP A 51 9.66 4.23 4.95
N ARG A 52 9.09 3.90 6.12
CA ARG A 52 8.53 4.82 7.14
C ARG A 52 9.53 5.19 8.23
N TYR A 53 10.74 4.61 8.24
CA TYR A 53 11.71 4.79 9.33
C TYR A 53 11.84 6.27 9.67
N ARG A 54 11.71 6.55 10.98
CA ARG A 54 11.41 7.86 11.58
C ARG A 54 12.13 8.99 10.85
N ARG A 55 11.38 9.67 10.00
CA ARG A 55 11.78 10.94 9.41
C ARG A 55 11.07 12.02 10.21
N ASP A 56 11.73 13.14 10.43
CA ASP A 56 11.03 14.29 10.97
C ASP A 56 9.96 14.72 9.95
N PRO A 57 8.71 14.94 10.39
CA PRO A 57 7.67 15.45 9.51
C PRO A 57 8.07 16.84 9.01
N ILE A 58 7.83 17.10 7.72
CA ILE A 58 8.05 18.41 7.12
C ILE A 58 6.90 19.39 7.43
N GLU A 59 5.75 18.86 7.84
CA GLU A 59 4.59 19.63 8.28
C GLU A 59 3.77 18.78 9.25
N VAL A 60 3.24 19.43 10.29
CA VAL A 60 2.29 18.83 11.23
C VAL A 60 1.13 19.80 11.40
N ARG A 61 -0.10 19.32 11.24
CA ARG A 61 -1.29 20.17 11.41
C ARG A 61 -2.46 19.42 12.01
N THR A 62 -3.29 20.12 12.77
CA THR A 62 -4.54 19.59 13.28
C THR A 62 -5.64 19.74 12.22
N LEU A 63 -6.34 18.65 11.95
CA LEU A 63 -7.47 18.58 11.02
C LEU A 63 -8.77 19.03 11.69
N LYS A 64 -9.79 19.34 10.86
CA LYS A 64 -11.10 19.79 11.35
C LYS A 64 -11.81 18.78 12.25
N ASN A 65 -11.48 17.50 12.12
CA ASN A 65 -12.02 16.41 12.93
C ASN A 65 -11.25 16.18 14.24
N GLY A 66 -10.23 16.99 14.54
CA GLY A 66 -9.38 16.86 15.74
C GLY A 66 -8.22 15.88 15.59
N ASN A 67 -8.13 15.15 14.47
CA ASN A 67 -6.96 14.31 14.18
C ASN A 67 -5.74 15.16 13.81
N VAL A 68 -4.55 14.60 13.97
CA VAL A 68 -3.29 15.25 13.59
C VAL A 68 -2.79 14.64 12.30
N GLU A 69 -2.44 15.49 11.36
CA GLU A 69 -1.81 15.09 10.13
C GLU A 69 -0.31 15.33 10.18
N TYR A 70 0.47 14.29 9.89
CA TYR A 70 1.92 14.36 9.76
C TYR A 70 2.30 14.16 8.29
N THR A 71 2.96 15.16 7.71
CA THR A 71 3.43 15.14 6.32
C THR A 71 4.92 14.83 6.26
N TYR A 72 5.30 13.92 5.37
CA TYR A 72 6.68 13.48 5.18
C TYR A 72 7.08 13.60 3.71
N LEU A 73 8.34 13.95 3.46
CA LEU A 73 8.93 13.86 2.13
C LEU A 73 9.46 12.44 1.90
N TYR A 74 9.08 11.81 0.78
CA TYR A 74 9.60 10.51 0.38
C TYR A 74 11.00 10.64 -0.23
N MET A 75 12.02 10.06 0.40
CA MET A 75 13.44 10.34 0.10
C MET A 75 13.86 9.89 -1.29
N ARG A 76 13.21 8.87 -1.84
CA ARG A 76 13.48 8.38 -3.20
C ARG A 76 12.70 9.13 -4.28
N GLY A 77 11.66 9.89 -3.91
CA GLY A 77 10.83 10.67 -4.83
C GLY A 77 11.01 12.14 -4.58
N ARG A 78 11.69 12.85 -5.49
CA ARG A 78 12.03 14.28 -5.30
C ARG A 78 10.83 15.18 -5.01
N SER A 79 9.63 14.76 -5.41
CA SER A 79 8.38 15.49 -5.20
C SER A 79 7.31 14.73 -4.40
N CYS A 80 7.55 13.46 -4.05
CA CYS A 80 6.51 12.63 -3.44
C CYS A 80 6.39 12.93 -1.94
N LYS A 81 5.23 13.41 -1.52
CA LYS A 81 4.85 13.61 -0.13
C LYS A 81 3.83 12.56 0.28
N PHE A 82 3.94 12.04 1.48
CA PHE A 82 2.90 11.19 2.07
C PHE A 82 2.51 11.72 3.44
N MET A 83 1.25 11.52 3.78
CA MET A 83 0.62 12.09 4.96
C MET A 83 -0.07 10.98 5.74
N PHE A 84 0.16 10.96 7.05
CA PHE A 84 -0.57 10.13 7.98
C PHE A 84 -1.55 10.98 8.77
N GLU A 85 -2.81 10.61 8.73
CA GLU A 85 -3.82 11.10 9.66
C GLU A 85 -3.79 10.20 10.90
N VAL A 86 -3.58 10.82 12.05
CA VAL A 86 -3.34 10.15 13.33
C VAL A 86 -4.37 10.59 14.33
N ASN A 87 -4.96 9.62 15.02
CA ASN A 87 -5.77 9.92 16.20
C ASN A 87 -4.82 10.29 17.37
N PRO A 88 -4.84 11.52 17.88
CA PRO A 88 -3.89 11.99 18.88
C PRO A 88 -4.04 11.30 20.23
N SER A 89 -5.20 10.71 20.56
CA SER A 89 -5.40 10.04 21.85
C SER A 89 -4.84 8.62 21.87
N THR A 90 -4.56 8.02 20.71
CA THR A 90 -4.11 6.62 20.59
C THR A 90 -2.79 6.48 19.83
N SER A 91 -2.32 7.56 19.19
CA SER A 91 -1.19 7.55 18.24
C SER A 91 -1.39 6.59 17.06
N ILE A 92 -2.62 6.15 16.79
CA ILE A 92 -2.93 5.24 15.69
C ILE A 92 -3.16 6.01 14.40
N ILE A 93 -2.56 5.52 13.31
CA ILE A 93 -2.81 6.01 11.96
C ILE A 93 -4.21 5.56 11.53
N VAL A 94 -5.11 6.52 11.29
CA VAL A 94 -6.50 6.26 10.87
C VAL A 94 -6.72 6.53 9.38
N GLY A 95 -5.79 7.20 8.72
CA GLY A 95 -5.86 7.50 7.30
C GLY A 95 -4.50 7.77 6.70
N THR A 96 -4.39 7.56 5.38
CA THR A 96 -3.19 7.92 4.62
C THR A 96 -3.58 8.62 3.33
N ARG A 97 -2.71 9.50 2.85
CA ARG A 97 -2.77 10.02 1.49
C ARG A 97 -1.38 10.41 1.02
N PHE A 98 -1.25 10.73 -0.26
CA PHE A 98 0.00 11.19 -0.83
C PHE A 98 -0.23 12.20 -1.94
N GLU A 99 0.78 13.01 -2.20
CA GLU A 99 0.84 13.98 -3.29
C GLU A 99 2.15 13.75 -4.05
N GLY A 100 2.06 13.61 -5.38
CA GLY A 100 3.24 13.38 -6.21
C GLY A 100 2.89 12.67 -7.50
N LYS A 101 3.86 12.59 -8.41
CA LYS A 101 3.73 11.86 -9.66
C LYS A 101 3.93 10.37 -9.42
N GLU A 102 3.30 9.54 -10.24
CA GLU A 102 3.37 8.07 -10.16
C GLU A 102 4.82 7.56 -10.13
N PHE A 103 5.71 8.13 -10.94
CA PHE A 103 7.12 7.73 -11.00
C PHE A 103 7.95 8.18 -9.79
N ASP A 104 7.51 9.20 -9.03
CA ASP A 104 8.20 9.67 -7.83
C ASP A 104 7.76 8.88 -6.58
N CYS A 105 6.52 8.38 -6.58
CA CYS A 105 5.93 7.66 -5.46
C CYS A 105 6.03 6.14 -5.65
N VAL A 106 7.25 5.58 -5.56
CA VAL A 106 7.52 4.16 -5.88
C VAL A 106 8.28 3.42 -4.79
N ILE A 107 7.88 2.17 -4.52
CA ILE A 107 8.64 1.20 -3.72
C ILE A 107 8.85 -0.02 -4.61
N ASN A 108 10.11 -0.31 -4.95
CA ASN A 108 10.42 -1.52 -5.72
C ASN A 108 9.97 -2.77 -4.91
N PRO A 109 9.20 -3.69 -5.52
CA PRO A 109 8.74 -4.92 -4.88
C PRO A 109 9.86 -5.76 -4.28
#